data_AF-A0A9W8WJS7-F1
#
_entry.id   AF-A0A9W8WJS7-F1
#
_cell.length_a   1.000
_cell.length_b   1.000
_cell.length_c   1.000
_cell.angle_alpha   90.00
_cell.angle_beta   90.00
_cell.angle_gamma   90.00
#
_symmetry.space_group_name_H-M   'P 1'
#
loop_
_entity.id
_entity.type
_entity.pdbx_description
1 polymer ?
#
loop_
_entity_poly.entity_id
_entity_poly.type
_entity_poly.pdbx_seq_one_letter_code
_entity_poly.pdbx_strand_id
1 'polypeptide(L)'
;MSRELQELRNQRDEDHPPSRTESTADSGPSTIEDDGQDDFSLSLPAVSLNGLLVDSSVATEAFRTFAEVFRPQLPVIGSLSAEDTYQSQPFLFWTIAARFMSLDRQQTVPSLRSLGVASGSIRARINTWLGCFCVSTSLSLHLGLPPPIDSDLDFGSIHSFLRRQTAPPTFAMQVRVQLIVAKFTSLLNHDMGEGASSSFIRLLDTELDALRAEVSLEDEQMRAVELGILGAKMHLYALVITKDSNNSSSRQIMLRTARDVAIRIIHISTLAMRSAPPDGQDEELIRKQRCLPKNHYRCLAFATIFLLKFFHRRGSDAPEERQAVANHISMAQNLFKICATEPLDEYNRTAKVFEVLGRESPKSIEPSALRLTHRMGVSIVFDAVSNASEARGKPVEIRENETIQDDDGPGDSRVHERPLNQPVELDQPDTSTEFLKGFWNDPYMSLLSFDPTPLESEYQDSWPSF
;
A
#
# COMPACT_ATOMS: atom_id res chain seq x y z
N MET A 1 53.74 38.56 2.72
CA MET A 1 52.33 38.10 2.69
C MET A 1 51.29 39.24 2.78
N SER A 2 51.65 40.50 2.48
CA SER A 2 50.70 41.63 2.49
C SER A 2 50.53 42.30 1.12
N ARG A 3 51.12 41.72 0.06
CA ARG A 3 51.06 42.24 -1.32
C ARG A 3 50.15 41.41 -2.22
N GLU A 4 50.13 40.08 -2.06
CA GLU A 4 49.24 39.17 -2.82
C GLU A 4 47.77 39.26 -2.40
N LEU A 5 47.47 39.63 -1.15
CA LEU A 5 46.08 39.85 -0.68
C LEU A 5 45.46 41.16 -1.19
N GLN A 6 46.27 42.11 -1.68
CA GLN A 6 45.77 43.38 -2.23
C GLN A 6 45.43 43.25 -3.73
N GLU A 7 46.05 42.32 -4.46
CA GLU A 7 45.77 42.06 -5.88
C GLU A 7 44.47 41.26 -6.09
N LEU A 8 44.10 40.37 -5.17
CA LEU A 8 42.84 39.62 -5.23
C LEU A 8 41.60 40.45 -4.88
N ARG A 9 41.77 41.62 -4.24
CA ARG A 9 40.65 42.51 -3.88
C ARG A 9 40.27 43.47 -5.00
N ASN A 10 41.19 43.74 -5.94
CA ASN A 10 40.98 44.65 -7.07
C ASN A 10 40.43 43.96 -8.33
N GLN A 11 40.25 42.63 -8.34
CA GLN A 11 39.68 41.90 -9.48
C GLN A 11 38.15 41.66 -9.39
N ARG A 12 37.47 42.16 -8.34
CA ARG A 12 36.04 41.87 -8.12
C ARG A 12 35.08 42.96 -8.59
N ASP A 13 35.56 44.13 -9.02
CA ASP A 13 34.69 45.32 -9.16
C ASP A 13 34.54 45.90 -10.58
N GLU A 14 34.97 45.25 -11.66
CA GLU A 14 34.70 45.77 -13.02
C GLU A 14 34.08 44.72 -13.95
N ASP A 15 32.94 45.10 -14.52
CA ASP A 15 32.33 44.67 -15.79
C ASP A 15 31.19 43.61 -15.83
N HIS A 16 29.97 44.13 -15.64
CA HIS A 16 28.81 43.93 -16.53
C HIS A 16 28.36 45.33 -17.02
N PRO A 17 27.74 45.58 -18.21
CA PRO A 17 26.67 44.77 -18.87
C PRO A 17 26.63 44.95 -20.44
N PRO A 18 25.51 44.87 -21.22
CA PRO A 18 24.28 44.04 -21.20
C PRO A 18 23.93 43.31 -22.56
N SER A 19 22.84 42.53 -22.54
CA SER A 19 21.97 42.05 -23.65
C SER A 19 22.17 40.58 -24.08
N ARG A 20 21.15 39.76 -24.38
CA ARG A 20 19.69 39.92 -24.41
C ARG A 20 19.04 38.52 -24.38
N THR A 21 18.15 38.32 -23.43
CA THR A 21 17.00 37.39 -23.34
C THR A 21 16.71 36.41 -24.49
N GLU A 22 16.82 35.11 -24.21
CA GLU A 22 15.83 34.09 -24.61
C GLU A 22 15.51 33.22 -23.39
N SER A 23 14.23 33.21 -23.02
CA SER A 23 13.69 32.60 -21.82
C SER A 23 13.47 31.10 -22.04
N THR A 24 14.37 30.30 -21.48
CA THR A 24 14.12 28.88 -21.19
C THR A 24 13.81 28.76 -19.70
N ALA A 25 12.55 28.43 -19.38
CA ALA A 25 12.13 28.12 -18.03
C ALA A 25 12.84 26.84 -17.57
N ASP A 26 13.79 27.02 -16.67
CA ASP A 26 14.57 25.99 -16.00
C ASP A 26 13.75 25.52 -14.79
N SER A 27 13.03 24.41 -14.95
CA SER A 27 12.36 23.71 -13.85
C SER A 27 13.37 22.79 -13.17
N GLY A 28 14.15 23.37 -12.26
CA GLY A 28 14.83 22.61 -11.20
C GLY A 28 13.82 21.88 -10.30
N PRO A 29 14.25 20.84 -9.57
CA PRO A 29 13.37 19.97 -8.82
C PRO A 29 12.68 20.76 -7.71
N SER A 30 11.36 20.91 -7.82
CA SER A 30 10.53 21.46 -6.75
C SER A 30 10.59 20.51 -5.56
N THR A 31 11.26 20.93 -4.50
CA THR A 31 10.79 20.60 -3.15
C THR A 31 9.31 20.98 -3.10
N ILE A 32 8.43 20.00 -2.92
CA ILE A 32 7.02 20.24 -2.65
C ILE A 32 6.98 20.85 -1.25
N GLU A 33 7.13 22.17 -1.18
CA GLU A 33 6.55 22.95 -0.08
C GLU A 33 5.04 22.92 -0.33
N ASP A 34 4.38 21.88 0.18
CA ASP A 34 2.93 21.80 0.26
C ASP A 34 2.48 22.80 1.32
N ASP A 35 2.43 24.07 0.94
CA ASP A 35 1.85 25.19 1.72
C ASP A 35 0.30 25.15 1.67
N GLY A 36 -0.27 24.01 1.27
CA GLY A 36 -1.70 23.78 1.21
C GLY A 36 -2.30 23.84 2.61
N GLN A 37 -3.15 24.85 2.84
CA GLN A 37 -3.99 24.85 4.02
C GLN A 37 -5.10 23.81 3.82
N ASP A 38 -5.34 23.00 4.86
CA ASP A 38 -6.45 22.04 4.85
C ASP A 38 -7.80 22.72 4.59
N ASP A 39 -8.61 22.11 3.72
CA ASP A 39 -10.00 22.51 3.47
C ASP A 39 -10.96 21.35 3.77
N PHE A 40 -11.46 21.30 4.99
CA PHE A 40 -12.39 20.24 5.40
C PHE A 40 -13.86 20.55 5.08
N SER A 41 -14.15 21.61 4.31
CA SER A 41 -15.51 21.93 3.92
C SER A 41 -16.04 20.97 2.85
N LEU A 42 -17.33 20.68 2.93
CA LEU A 42 -18.05 19.89 1.93
C LEU A 42 -19.19 20.75 1.37
N SER A 43 -19.30 20.76 0.05
CA SER A 43 -20.36 21.47 -0.67
C SER A 43 -21.73 20.79 -0.51
N LEU A 44 -21.72 19.47 -0.28
CA LEU A 44 -22.92 18.68 -0.04
C LEU A 44 -23.35 18.77 1.43
N PRO A 45 -24.66 18.82 1.72
CA PRO A 45 -25.15 18.84 3.10
C PRO A 45 -24.93 17.51 3.84
N ALA A 46 -24.89 16.40 3.10
CA ALA A 46 -24.60 15.07 3.62
C ALA A 46 -24.03 14.19 2.51
N VAL A 47 -23.22 13.21 2.90
CA VAL A 47 -22.63 12.19 2.02
C VAL A 47 -23.20 10.82 2.36
N SER A 48 -23.31 9.93 1.37
CA SER A 48 -23.89 8.60 1.59
C SER A 48 -23.07 7.46 1.01
N LEU A 49 -23.05 6.33 1.73
CA LEU A 49 -22.47 5.07 1.28
C LEU A 49 -23.27 3.90 1.83
N ASN A 50 -23.76 3.03 0.94
CA ASN A 50 -24.48 1.80 1.31
C ASN A 50 -25.65 2.01 2.31
N GLY A 51 -26.36 3.13 2.17
CA GLY A 51 -27.48 3.50 3.05
C GLY A 51 -27.07 4.10 4.41
N LEU A 52 -25.78 4.32 4.65
CA LEU A 52 -25.29 5.20 5.71
C LEU A 52 -25.29 6.64 5.18
N LEU A 53 -25.91 7.56 5.91
CA LEU A 53 -25.93 8.99 5.59
C LEU A 53 -25.18 9.75 6.69
N VAL A 54 -24.15 10.48 6.30
CA VAL A 54 -23.26 11.23 7.19
C VAL A 54 -23.38 12.70 6.86
N ASP A 55 -23.81 13.51 7.83
CA ASP A 55 -23.90 14.96 7.67
C ASP A 55 -22.50 15.57 7.43
N SER A 56 -22.44 16.64 6.64
CA SER A 56 -21.16 17.27 6.26
C SER A 56 -20.35 17.72 7.45
N SER A 57 -20.99 18.25 8.50
CA SER A 57 -20.32 18.65 9.74
C SER A 57 -19.56 17.52 10.40
N VAL A 58 -20.09 16.30 10.32
CA VAL A 58 -19.50 15.09 10.93
C VAL A 58 -18.30 14.63 10.11
N ALA A 59 -18.42 14.66 8.79
CA ALA A 59 -17.29 14.37 7.91
C ALA A 59 -16.17 15.41 8.07
N THR A 60 -16.50 16.70 8.18
CA THR A 60 -15.55 17.78 8.49
C THR A 60 -14.84 17.54 9.82
N GLU A 61 -15.58 17.16 10.87
CA GLU A 61 -15.00 16.84 12.18
C GLU A 61 -14.09 15.60 12.13
N ALA A 62 -14.48 14.57 11.36
CA ALA A 62 -13.66 13.38 11.14
C ALA A 62 -12.33 13.73 10.48
N PHE A 63 -12.34 14.58 9.46
CA PHE A 63 -11.13 15.03 8.77
C PHE A 63 -10.25 15.93 9.63
N ARG A 64 -10.84 16.85 10.40
CA ARG A 64 -10.09 17.66 11.37
C ARG A 64 -9.40 16.78 12.40
N THR A 65 -10.13 15.84 12.99
CA THR A 65 -9.58 14.87 13.95
C THR A 65 -8.45 14.05 13.32
N PHE A 66 -8.64 13.61 12.07
CA PHE A 66 -7.61 12.88 11.34
C PHE A 66 -6.33 13.70 11.15
N ALA A 67 -6.46 14.95 10.68
CA ALA A 67 -5.33 15.84 10.45
C ALA A 67 -4.58 16.19 11.75
N GLU A 68 -5.30 16.38 12.86
CA GLU A 68 -4.70 16.72 14.15
C GLU A 68 -4.02 15.53 14.83
N VAL A 69 -4.61 14.34 14.75
CA VAL A 69 -4.18 13.19 15.58
C VAL A 69 -3.37 12.17 14.80
N PHE A 70 -3.73 11.91 13.53
CA PHE A 70 -3.21 10.78 12.77
C PHE A 70 -2.26 11.18 11.65
N ARG A 71 -2.47 12.33 10.99
CA ARG A 71 -1.54 12.82 9.96
C ARG A 71 -0.10 12.96 10.47
N PRO A 72 0.17 13.42 11.72
CA PRO A 72 1.55 13.47 12.23
C PRO A 72 2.26 12.11 12.26
N GLN A 73 1.50 11.01 12.26
CA GLN A 73 2.02 9.63 12.24
C GLN A 73 2.13 9.07 10.82
N LEU A 74 1.64 9.80 9.82
CA LEU A 74 1.60 9.43 8.41
C LEU A 74 2.23 10.56 7.56
N PRO A 75 3.56 10.78 7.64
CA PRO A 75 4.24 11.93 7.06
C PRO A 75 4.19 12.02 5.52
N VAL A 76 3.57 11.04 4.86
CA VAL A 76 3.36 11.00 3.41
C VAL A 76 2.08 11.74 2.99
N ILE A 77 1.16 12.00 3.92
CA ILE A 77 -0.13 12.64 3.63
C ILE A 77 0.00 14.15 3.85
N GLY A 78 0.03 14.90 2.75
CA GLY A 78 0.01 16.37 2.76
C GLY A 78 -1.33 16.97 3.17
N SER A 79 -1.53 18.21 2.78
CA SER A 79 -2.79 18.94 2.95
C SER A 79 -3.96 18.15 2.35
N LEU A 80 -5.09 18.12 3.04
CA LEU A 80 -6.29 17.40 2.62
C LEU A 80 -7.45 18.36 2.42
N SER A 81 -8.17 18.14 1.31
CA SER A 81 -9.48 18.70 1.06
C SER A 81 -10.53 17.61 1.24
N ALA A 82 -11.54 17.81 2.10
CA ALA A 82 -12.58 16.81 2.33
C ALA A 82 -13.42 16.57 1.06
N GLU A 83 -13.73 17.64 0.32
CA GLU A 83 -14.46 17.59 -0.95
C GLU A 83 -13.64 16.87 -2.02
N ASP A 84 -12.37 17.25 -2.20
CA ASP A 84 -11.51 16.59 -3.19
C ASP A 84 -11.25 15.13 -2.82
N THR A 85 -11.08 14.83 -1.54
CA THR A 85 -10.91 13.45 -1.07
C THR A 85 -12.20 12.66 -1.31
N TYR A 86 -13.39 13.24 -1.09
CA TYR A 86 -14.66 12.56 -1.38
C TYR A 86 -14.82 12.23 -2.87
N GLN A 87 -14.47 13.17 -3.76
CA GLN A 87 -14.64 13.02 -5.20
C GLN A 87 -13.54 12.15 -5.85
N SER A 88 -12.28 12.40 -5.49
CA SER A 88 -11.11 11.79 -6.14
C SER A 88 -10.58 10.56 -5.41
N GLN A 89 -10.75 10.50 -4.09
CA GLN A 89 -10.23 9.43 -3.22
C GLN A 89 -11.30 8.90 -2.25
N PRO A 90 -12.48 8.48 -2.75
CA PRO A 90 -13.63 8.14 -1.90
C PRO A 90 -13.30 7.07 -0.85
N PHE A 91 -12.35 6.17 -1.12
CA PHE A 91 -11.91 5.16 -0.17
C PHE A 91 -11.16 5.72 1.04
N LEU A 92 -10.29 6.72 0.83
CA LEU A 92 -9.61 7.39 1.92
C LEU A 92 -10.64 8.15 2.76
N PHE A 93 -11.54 8.89 2.09
CA PHE A 93 -12.63 9.61 2.73
C PHE A 93 -13.46 8.70 3.65
N TRP A 94 -13.95 7.59 3.11
CA TRP A 94 -14.82 6.69 3.88
C TRP A 94 -14.06 5.89 4.94
N THR A 95 -12.77 5.62 4.77
CA THR A 95 -11.94 5.02 5.83
C THR A 95 -11.80 5.97 7.02
N ILE A 96 -11.48 7.24 6.77
CA ILE A 96 -11.39 8.28 7.81
C ILE A 96 -12.74 8.43 8.54
N ALA A 97 -13.82 8.61 7.77
CA ALA A 97 -15.15 8.77 8.34
C ALA A 97 -15.63 7.53 9.12
N ALA A 98 -15.41 6.32 8.58
CA ALA A 98 -15.82 5.08 9.24
C ALA A 98 -15.08 4.85 10.57
N ARG A 99 -13.79 5.18 10.63
CA ARG A 99 -12.99 5.08 11.86
C ARG A 99 -13.44 6.11 12.89
N PHE A 100 -13.66 7.36 12.48
CA PHE A 100 -14.19 8.42 13.36
C PHE A 100 -15.54 8.02 13.98
N MET A 101 -16.45 7.49 13.17
CA MET A 101 -17.77 7.01 13.61
C MET A 101 -17.73 5.70 14.42
N SER A 102 -16.54 5.13 14.64
CA SER A 102 -16.34 3.86 15.35
C SER A 102 -17.19 2.72 14.78
N LEU A 103 -17.31 2.63 13.45
CA LEU A 103 -18.09 1.56 12.80
C LEU A 103 -17.50 0.16 13.00
N ASP A 104 -16.26 0.09 13.46
CA ASP A 104 -15.57 -1.11 13.92
C ASP A 104 -16.20 -1.71 15.19
N ARG A 105 -16.93 -0.93 15.99
CA ARG A 105 -17.47 -1.36 17.28
C ARG A 105 -18.88 -1.94 17.16
N GLN A 106 -19.17 -2.94 18.00
CA GLN A 106 -20.52 -3.49 18.11
C GLN A 106 -21.53 -2.47 18.66
N GLN A 107 -21.09 -1.64 19.60
CA GLN A 107 -21.81 -0.48 20.12
C GLN A 107 -20.98 0.77 19.81
N THR A 108 -21.52 1.64 18.96
CA THR A 108 -20.93 2.94 18.65
C THR A 108 -21.14 3.86 19.84
N VAL A 109 -20.06 4.28 20.49
CA VAL A 109 -20.08 5.25 21.59
C VAL A 109 -19.14 6.40 21.20
N PRO A 110 -19.62 7.64 21.05
CA PRO A 110 -21.02 8.07 21.19
C PRO A 110 -21.94 7.46 20.11
N SER A 111 -23.25 7.49 20.36
CA SER A 111 -24.22 6.92 19.40
C SER A 111 -24.13 7.65 18.05
N LEU A 112 -24.32 6.93 16.93
CA LEU A 112 -24.32 7.58 15.61
C LEU A 112 -25.32 8.74 15.51
N ARG A 113 -26.47 8.61 16.17
CA ARG A 113 -27.48 9.68 16.23
C ARG A 113 -26.97 10.93 16.96
N SER A 114 -26.22 10.77 18.05
CA SER A 114 -25.61 11.92 18.75
C SER A 114 -24.50 12.58 17.95
N LEU A 115 -23.90 11.85 16.99
CA LEU A 115 -22.97 12.39 16.01
C LEU A 115 -23.67 12.95 14.77
N GLY A 116 -25.00 13.12 14.73
CA GLY A 116 -25.70 13.60 13.52
C GLY A 116 -25.76 12.60 12.36
N VAL A 117 -25.35 11.34 12.58
CA VAL A 117 -25.39 10.30 11.56
C VAL A 117 -26.72 9.57 11.65
N ALA A 118 -27.52 9.60 10.57
CA ALA A 118 -28.70 8.77 10.48
C ALA A 118 -28.25 7.31 10.49
N SER A 119 -28.49 6.61 11.60
CA SER A 119 -28.04 5.24 11.78
C SER A 119 -28.69 4.34 10.72
N GLY A 120 -27.95 4.03 9.64
CA GLY A 120 -28.31 2.97 8.72
C GLY A 120 -28.46 1.64 9.46
N SER A 121 -28.97 0.61 8.79
CA SER A 121 -29.12 -0.71 9.43
C SER A 121 -27.79 -1.23 10.01
N ILE A 122 -27.84 -2.03 11.06
CA ILE A 122 -26.63 -2.68 11.64
C ILE A 122 -25.83 -3.39 10.54
N ARG A 123 -26.53 -4.02 9.58
CA ARG A 123 -25.95 -4.65 8.39
C ARG A 123 -25.19 -3.66 7.50
N ALA A 124 -25.77 -2.50 7.20
CA ALA A 124 -25.13 -1.46 6.40
C ALA A 124 -23.82 -0.99 7.04
N ARG A 125 -23.82 -0.76 8.36
CA ARG A 125 -22.62 -0.36 9.10
C ARG A 125 -21.53 -1.42 9.04
N ILE A 126 -21.87 -2.66 9.38
CA ILE A 126 -20.93 -3.79 9.36
C ILE A 126 -20.33 -3.95 7.97
N ASN A 127 -21.17 -3.99 6.93
CA ASN A 127 -20.69 -4.17 5.56
C ASN A 127 -19.83 -2.99 5.09
N THR A 128 -20.12 -1.77 5.55
CA THR A 128 -19.30 -0.59 5.25
C THR A 128 -17.93 -0.70 5.91
N TRP A 129 -17.85 -1.07 7.19
CA TRP A 129 -16.59 -1.29 7.89
C TRP A 129 -15.76 -2.40 7.24
N LEU A 130 -16.37 -3.57 6.99
CA LEU A 130 -15.72 -4.68 6.29
C LEU A 130 -15.25 -4.29 4.89
N GLY A 131 -16.00 -3.42 4.20
CA GLY A 131 -15.64 -2.88 2.89
C GLY A 131 -14.42 -1.97 2.95
N CYS A 132 -14.39 -1.04 3.91
CA CYS A 132 -13.24 -0.16 4.15
C CYS A 132 -12.00 -1.01 4.42
N PHE A 133 -12.08 -1.95 5.38
CA PHE A 133 -10.98 -2.88 5.68
C PHE A 133 -10.50 -3.66 4.46
N CYS A 134 -11.42 -4.27 3.70
CA CYS A 134 -11.05 -5.10 2.57
C CYS A 134 -10.35 -4.29 1.47
N VAL A 135 -10.88 -3.10 1.15
CA VAL A 135 -10.32 -2.27 0.08
C VAL A 135 -9.03 -1.60 0.52
N SER A 136 -8.96 -1.08 1.75
CA SER A 136 -7.77 -0.41 2.28
C SER A 136 -6.58 -1.38 2.35
N THR A 137 -6.78 -2.57 2.90
CA THR A 137 -5.74 -3.60 2.97
C THR A 137 -5.32 -4.07 1.59
N SER A 138 -6.28 -4.29 0.68
CA SER A 138 -5.96 -4.66 -0.69
C SER A 138 -5.17 -3.56 -1.41
N LEU A 139 -5.54 -2.30 -1.25
CA LEU A 139 -4.83 -1.18 -1.87
C LEU A 139 -3.42 -1.04 -1.30
N SER A 140 -3.26 -1.07 0.03
CA SER A 140 -1.94 -1.06 0.69
C SER A 140 -1.03 -2.16 0.15
N LEU A 141 -1.54 -3.38 0.01
CA LEU A 141 -0.79 -4.49 -0.58
C LEU A 141 -0.27 -4.19 -2.00
N HIS A 142 -1.12 -3.58 -2.84
CA HIS A 142 -0.76 -3.23 -4.22
C HIS A 142 0.15 -1.99 -4.33
N LEU A 143 0.21 -1.17 -3.27
CA LEU A 143 1.12 -0.02 -3.17
C LEU A 143 2.41 -0.36 -2.41
N GLY A 144 2.49 -1.55 -1.81
CA GLY A 144 3.63 -1.99 -1.02
C GLY A 144 3.73 -1.24 0.30
N LEU A 145 2.58 -0.90 0.87
CA LEU A 145 2.42 -0.19 2.14
C LEU A 145 1.87 -1.15 3.21
N PRO A 146 2.13 -0.89 4.50
CA PRO A 146 1.47 -1.61 5.57
C PRO A 146 -0.06 -1.42 5.50
N PRO A 147 -0.86 -2.43 5.91
CA PRO A 147 -2.29 -2.29 6.08
C PRO A 147 -2.60 -1.20 7.13
N PRO A 148 -3.54 -0.29 6.88
CA PRO A 148 -3.86 0.79 7.83
C PRO A 148 -4.74 0.33 9.00
N ILE A 149 -5.25 -0.91 8.94
CA ILE A 149 -6.07 -1.53 9.98
C ILE A 149 -5.43 -2.88 10.29
N ASP A 150 -4.62 -2.91 11.35
CA ASP A 150 -3.75 -4.03 11.69
C ASP A 150 -3.75 -4.39 13.20
N SER A 151 -4.63 -3.79 14.00
CA SER A 151 -4.71 -4.06 15.44
C SER A 151 -5.49 -5.35 15.77
N ASP A 152 -5.12 -6.00 16.88
CA ASP A 152 -5.82 -7.19 17.39
C ASP A 152 -7.30 -6.93 17.70
N LEU A 153 -7.63 -5.71 18.16
CA LEU A 153 -9.02 -5.29 18.41
C LEU A 153 -9.82 -5.21 17.11
N ASP A 154 -9.22 -4.66 16.04
CA ASP A 154 -9.85 -4.59 14.73
C ASP A 154 -10.06 -5.99 14.15
N PHE A 155 -9.07 -6.88 14.28
CA PHE A 155 -9.18 -8.28 13.85
C PHE A 155 -10.27 -9.04 14.62
N GLY A 156 -10.34 -8.87 15.94
CA GLY A 156 -11.40 -9.45 16.77
C GLY A 156 -12.80 -8.99 16.34
N SER A 157 -12.93 -7.70 16.03
CA SER A 157 -14.18 -7.10 15.57
C SER A 157 -14.60 -7.62 14.19
N ILE A 158 -13.65 -7.69 13.24
CA ILE A 158 -13.87 -8.24 11.89
C ILE A 158 -14.30 -9.71 11.98
N HIS A 159 -13.62 -10.53 12.78
CA HIS A 159 -14.02 -11.92 13.02
C HIS A 159 -15.44 -12.03 13.58
N SER A 160 -15.78 -11.19 14.56
CA SER A 160 -17.13 -11.15 15.14
C SER A 160 -18.18 -10.81 14.09
N PHE A 161 -17.90 -9.84 13.21
CA PHE A 161 -18.81 -9.43 12.15
C PHE A 161 -18.98 -10.49 11.06
N LEU A 162 -17.90 -11.17 10.66
CA LEU A 162 -17.96 -12.27 9.71
C LEU A 162 -18.80 -13.44 10.25
N ARG A 163 -18.73 -13.74 11.55
CA ARG A 163 -19.56 -14.77 12.19
C ARG A 163 -21.07 -14.47 12.13
N ARG A 164 -21.46 -13.20 12.03
CA ARG A 164 -22.87 -12.79 11.92
C ARG A 164 -23.48 -13.07 10.53
N GLN A 165 -22.67 -13.43 9.53
CA GLN A 165 -23.11 -13.79 8.17
C GLN A 165 -24.02 -12.72 7.51
N THR A 166 -23.74 -11.45 7.79
CA THR A 166 -24.50 -10.31 7.21
C THR A 166 -24.00 -9.91 5.82
N ALA A 167 -22.76 -10.26 5.51
CA ALA A 167 -22.09 -10.04 4.24
C ALA A 167 -22.40 -11.18 3.23
N PRO A 168 -22.50 -10.89 1.92
CA PRO A 168 -22.54 -11.93 0.89
C PRO A 168 -21.34 -12.89 1.00
N PRO A 169 -21.49 -14.20 0.71
CA PRO A 169 -20.43 -15.20 0.91
C PRO A 169 -19.12 -14.86 0.19
N THR A 170 -19.19 -14.47 -1.09
CA THR A 170 -18.01 -14.09 -1.90
C THR A 170 -17.26 -12.91 -1.29
N PHE A 171 -17.99 -11.90 -0.81
CA PHE A 171 -17.41 -10.72 -0.16
C PHE A 171 -16.80 -11.08 1.20
N ALA A 172 -17.48 -11.91 2.00
CA ALA A 172 -16.95 -12.40 3.26
C ALA A 172 -15.63 -13.20 3.06
N MET A 173 -15.51 -13.96 1.97
CA MET A 173 -14.27 -14.64 1.63
C MET A 173 -13.15 -13.68 1.26
N GLN A 174 -13.43 -12.62 0.50
CA GLN A 174 -12.45 -11.59 0.21
C GLN A 174 -11.95 -10.90 1.47
N VAL A 175 -12.85 -10.56 2.41
CA VAL A 175 -12.49 -9.98 3.71
C VAL A 175 -11.59 -10.93 4.49
N ARG A 176 -11.87 -12.24 4.51
CA ARG A 176 -11.04 -13.24 5.20
C ARG A 176 -9.63 -13.34 4.59
N VAL A 177 -9.53 -13.29 3.26
CA VAL A 177 -8.21 -13.23 2.59
C VAL A 177 -7.44 -11.98 3.06
N GLN A 178 -8.09 -10.81 3.08
CA GLN A 178 -7.44 -9.58 3.52
C GLN A 178 -7.08 -9.59 5.01
N LEU A 179 -7.85 -10.29 5.85
CA LEU A 179 -7.53 -10.48 7.27
C LEU A 179 -6.22 -11.24 7.47
N ILE A 180 -6.05 -12.33 6.73
CA ILE A 180 -4.81 -13.10 6.74
C ILE A 180 -3.66 -12.24 6.19
N VAL A 181 -3.88 -11.53 5.06
CA VAL A 181 -2.88 -10.62 4.50
C VAL A 181 -2.43 -9.58 5.52
N ALA A 182 -3.36 -8.92 6.21
CA ALA A 182 -3.02 -7.87 7.17
C ALA A 182 -2.14 -8.41 8.31
N LYS A 183 -2.57 -9.52 8.91
CA LYS A 183 -1.85 -10.23 9.98
C LYS A 183 -0.42 -10.60 9.56
N PHE A 184 -0.25 -11.24 8.40
CA PHE A 184 1.07 -11.71 7.98
C PHE A 184 1.97 -10.63 7.38
N THR A 185 1.40 -9.58 6.79
CA THR A 185 2.19 -8.45 6.28
C THR A 185 2.88 -7.73 7.43
N SER A 186 2.16 -7.47 8.53
CA SER A 186 2.72 -6.86 9.74
C SER A 186 3.86 -7.71 10.31
N LEU A 187 3.63 -9.01 10.50
CA LEU A 187 4.64 -9.94 11.01
C LEU A 187 5.90 -10.01 10.12
N LEU A 188 5.73 -10.15 8.81
CA LEU A 188 6.84 -10.28 7.87
C LEU A 188 7.57 -8.96 7.60
N ASN A 189 6.96 -7.81 7.89
CA ASN A 189 7.61 -6.51 7.75
C ASN A 189 8.67 -6.26 8.82
N HIS A 190 8.56 -6.87 10.01
CA HIS A 190 9.62 -6.82 11.00
C HIS A 190 10.88 -7.56 10.54
N ASP A 191 12.04 -7.17 11.07
CA ASP A 191 13.29 -7.88 10.81
C ASP A 191 13.28 -9.23 11.53
N MET A 192 12.95 -10.25 10.74
CA MET A 192 12.91 -11.64 11.18
C MET A 192 14.03 -12.43 10.52
N GLY A 193 14.65 -13.35 11.26
CA GLY A 193 15.61 -14.27 10.64
C GLY A 193 14.96 -15.17 9.58
N GLU A 194 15.74 -15.58 8.58
CA GLU A 194 15.30 -16.37 7.41
C GLU A 194 14.43 -17.60 7.77
N GLY A 195 14.79 -18.31 8.84
CA GLY A 195 14.04 -19.47 9.33
C GLY A 195 12.64 -19.13 9.87
N ALA A 196 12.49 -17.97 10.51
CA ALA A 196 11.21 -17.48 10.99
C ALA A 196 10.33 -17.07 9.80
N SER A 197 10.88 -16.29 8.85
CA SER A 197 10.17 -15.88 7.61
C SER A 197 9.63 -17.09 6.84
N SER A 198 10.42 -18.15 6.67
CA SER A 198 9.96 -19.38 6.01
C SER A 198 8.82 -20.08 6.77
N SER A 199 8.89 -20.11 8.10
CA SER A 199 7.85 -20.71 8.94
C SER A 199 6.52 -19.94 8.86
N PHE A 200 6.58 -18.60 8.89
CA PHE A 200 5.41 -17.76 8.70
C PHE A 200 4.80 -17.90 7.31
N ILE A 201 5.62 -18.00 6.25
CA ILE A 201 5.13 -18.25 4.90
C ILE A 201 4.38 -19.59 4.79
N ARG A 202 4.86 -20.65 5.45
CA ARG A 202 4.16 -21.94 5.47
C ARG A 202 2.82 -21.87 6.22
N LEU A 203 2.78 -21.11 7.31
CA LEU A 203 1.55 -20.90 8.06
C LEU A 203 0.54 -20.07 7.25
N LEU A 204 1.00 -19.00 6.61
CA LEU A 204 0.23 -18.19 5.66
C LEU A 204 -0.39 -19.07 4.57
N ASP A 205 0.41 -19.94 3.94
CA ASP A 205 -0.08 -20.85 2.90
C ASP A 205 -1.18 -21.76 3.42
N THR A 206 -1.00 -22.30 4.62
CA THR A 206 -1.98 -23.17 5.27
C THR A 206 -3.28 -22.42 5.54
N GLU A 207 -3.22 -21.22 6.12
CA GLU A 207 -4.42 -20.41 6.41
C GLU A 207 -5.15 -20.01 5.10
N LEU A 208 -4.41 -19.60 4.06
CA LEU A 208 -4.99 -19.20 2.78
C LEU A 208 -5.60 -20.38 2.00
N ASP A 209 -4.97 -21.56 2.02
CA ASP A 209 -5.49 -22.74 1.32
C ASP A 209 -6.69 -23.34 2.04
N ALA A 210 -6.75 -23.24 3.38
CA ALA A 210 -7.91 -23.64 4.17
C ALA A 210 -9.18 -22.89 3.75
N LEU A 211 -9.07 -21.60 3.41
CA LEU A 211 -10.21 -20.79 2.96
C LEU A 211 -10.91 -21.36 1.72
N ARG A 212 -10.20 -22.08 0.84
CA ARG A 212 -10.81 -22.70 -0.35
C ARG A 212 -11.76 -23.84 -0.01
N ALA A 213 -11.55 -24.51 1.12
CA ALA A 213 -12.35 -25.66 1.55
C ALA A 213 -13.62 -25.26 2.32
N GLU A 214 -13.70 -24.02 2.80
CA GLU A 214 -14.76 -23.60 3.73
C GLU A 214 -16.11 -23.30 3.07
N VAL A 215 -16.14 -22.91 1.80
CA VAL A 215 -17.36 -22.45 1.13
C VAL A 215 -17.44 -22.98 -0.29
N SER A 216 -18.62 -23.50 -0.67
CA SER A 216 -18.94 -23.80 -2.06
C SER A 216 -19.51 -22.56 -2.73
N LEU A 217 -18.80 -22.05 -3.74
CA LEU A 217 -19.21 -20.91 -4.57
C LEU A 217 -19.35 -21.37 -6.03
N GLU A 218 -20.05 -20.57 -6.84
CA GLU A 218 -20.07 -20.75 -8.29
C GLU A 218 -18.65 -20.67 -8.87
N ASP A 219 -18.39 -21.39 -9.97
CA ASP A 219 -17.05 -21.50 -10.57
C ASP A 219 -16.40 -20.14 -10.88
N GLU A 220 -17.16 -19.16 -11.36
CA GLU A 220 -16.64 -17.82 -11.67
C GLU A 220 -16.24 -17.05 -10.40
N GLN A 221 -17.04 -17.15 -9.34
CA GLN A 221 -16.76 -16.53 -8.06
C GLN A 221 -15.59 -17.21 -7.35
N MET A 222 -15.52 -18.55 -7.44
CA MET A 222 -14.42 -19.34 -6.91
C MET A 222 -13.11 -18.95 -7.58
N ARG A 223 -13.09 -18.76 -8.91
CA ARG A 223 -11.90 -18.26 -9.63
C ARG A 223 -11.47 -16.87 -9.16
N ALA A 224 -12.42 -15.97 -8.89
CA ALA A 224 -12.10 -14.63 -8.39
C ALA A 224 -11.47 -14.68 -6.99
N VAL A 225 -11.98 -15.54 -6.10
CA VAL A 225 -11.39 -15.78 -4.78
C VAL A 225 -10.01 -16.45 -4.91
N GLU A 226 -9.88 -17.42 -5.81
CA GLU A 226 -8.61 -18.09 -6.09
C GLU A 226 -7.53 -17.09 -6.50
N LEU A 227 -7.86 -16.17 -7.42
CA LEU A 227 -6.95 -15.10 -7.84
C LEU A 227 -6.59 -14.15 -6.69
N GLY A 228 -7.52 -13.84 -5.80
CA GLY A 228 -7.25 -13.05 -4.60
C GLY A 228 -6.23 -13.73 -3.67
N ILE A 229 -6.40 -15.03 -3.43
CA ILE A 229 -5.47 -15.84 -2.63
C ILE A 229 -4.08 -15.90 -3.29
N LEU A 230 -4.03 -16.19 -4.59
CA LEU A 230 -2.76 -16.29 -5.32
C LEU A 230 -2.04 -14.93 -5.38
N GLY A 231 -2.78 -13.83 -5.56
CA GLY A 231 -2.24 -12.48 -5.49
C GLY A 231 -1.61 -12.17 -4.12
N ALA A 232 -2.32 -12.49 -3.03
CA ALA A 232 -1.79 -12.36 -1.67
C ALA A 232 -0.48 -13.15 -1.48
N LYS A 233 -0.46 -14.42 -1.90
CA LYS A 233 0.75 -15.26 -1.87
C LYS A 233 1.90 -14.61 -2.64
N MET A 234 1.67 -14.16 -3.87
CA MET A 234 2.69 -13.51 -4.69
C MET A 234 3.32 -12.29 -4.00
N HIS A 235 2.51 -11.40 -3.42
CA HIS A 235 3.02 -10.19 -2.77
C HIS A 235 3.86 -10.52 -1.52
N LEU A 236 3.43 -11.49 -0.71
CA LEU A 236 4.13 -11.88 0.52
C LEU A 236 5.39 -12.72 0.23
N TYR A 237 5.36 -13.59 -0.79
CA TYR A 237 6.57 -14.27 -1.26
C TYR A 237 7.57 -13.25 -1.78
N ALA A 238 7.12 -12.27 -2.56
CA ALA A 238 7.99 -11.22 -3.06
C ALA A 238 8.64 -10.43 -1.92
N LEU A 239 7.88 -10.05 -0.87
CA LEU A 239 8.44 -9.38 0.30
C LEU A 239 9.65 -10.14 0.89
N VAL A 240 9.54 -11.46 1.06
CA VAL A 240 10.65 -12.26 1.59
C VAL A 240 11.78 -12.41 0.57
N ILE A 241 11.47 -12.59 -0.72
CA ILE A 241 12.47 -12.70 -1.79
C ILE A 241 13.30 -11.41 -1.97
N THR A 242 12.69 -10.24 -1.74
CA THR A 242 13.34 -8.93 -1.91
C THR A 242 14.07 -8.44 -0.67
N LYS A 243 13.68 -8.88 0.53
CA LYS A 243 14.38 -8.57 1.78
C LYS A 243 15.76 -9.23 1.85
N ASP A 244 15.83 -10.52 1.51
CA ASP A 244 17.08 -11.27 1.58
C ASP A 244 17.75 -11.35 0.20
N SER A 245 18.82 -10.57 0.01
CA SER A 245 19.65 -10.61 -1.21
C SER A 245 20.55 -11.85 -1.27
N ASN A 246 20.72 -12.55 -0.14
CA ASN A 246 21.53 -13.75 -0.05
C ASN A 246 20.92 -14.88 -0.89
N ASN A 247 21.76 -15.50 -1.71
CA ASN A 247 21.37 -16.60 -2.60
C ASN A 247 21.22 -17.92 -1.81
N SER A 248 20.35 -17.94 -0.81
CA SER A 248 20.11 -19.10 0.04
C SER A 248 19.27 -20.17 -0.68
N SER A 249 19.36 -21.40 -0.21
CA SER A 249 18.52 -22.50 -0.68
C SER A 249 17.03 -22.22 -0.43
N SER A 250 16.69 -21.62 0.72
CA SER A 250 15.32 -21.21 1.06
C SER A 250 14.77 -20.22 0.03
N ARG A 251 15.57 -19.21 -0.33
CA ARG A 251 15.19 -18.23 -1.36
C ARG A 251 14.97 -18.87 -2.72
N GLN A 252 15.81 -19.83 -3.12
CA GLN A 252 15.62 -20.56 -4.38
C GLN A 252 14.35 -21.42 -4.37
N ILE A 253 14.02 -22.05 -3.24
CA ILE A 253 12.76 -22.78 -3.08
C ILE A 253 11.58 -21.81 -3.21
N MET A 254 11.62 -20.68 -2.51
CA MET A 254 10.56 -19.67 -2.54
C MET A 254 10.37 -19.07 -3.93
N LEU A 255 11.45 -18.81 -4.67
CA LEU A 255 11.39 -18.38 -6.07
C LEU A 255 10.62 -19.40 -6.93
N ARG A 256 10.89 -20.70 -6.78
CA ARG A 256 10.18 -21.75 -7.52
C ARG A 256 8.71 -21.84 -7.12
N THR A 257 8.40 -21.74 -5.82
CA THR A 257 7.01 -21.69 -5.35
C THR A 257 6.27 -20.48 -5.92
N ALA A 258 6.90 -19.30 -5.91
CA ALA A 258 6.33 -18.09 -6.49
C ALA A 258 6.16 -18.18 -8.02
N ARG A 259 7.06 -18.86 -8.72
CA ARG A 259 6.91 -19.16 -10.16
C ARG A 259 5.63 -19.94 -10.42
N ASP A 260 5.39 -21.00 -9.67
CA ASP A 260 4.23 -21.88 -9.88
C ASP A 260 2.92 -21.12 -9.58
N VAL A 261 2.92 -20.25 -8.57
CA VAL A 261 1.81 -19.32 -8.30
C VAL A 261 1.60 -18.33 -9.45
N ALA A 262 2.67 -17.71 -9.97
CA ALA A 262 2.59 -16.78 -11.10
C ALA A 262 2.03 -17.45 -12.36
N ILE A 263 2.48 -18.67 -12.66
CA ILE A 263 1.96 -19.50 -13.75
C ILE A 263 0.46 -19.77 -13.55
N ARG A 264 0.04 -20.12 -12.33
CA ARG A 264 -1.38 -20.37 -12.01
C ARG A 264 -2.24 -19.11 -12.19
N ILE A 265 -1.77 -17.94 -11.78
CA ILE A 265 -2.46 -16.65 -11.99
C ILE A 265 -2.70 -16.41 -13.48
N ILE A 266 -1.64 -16.55 -14.30
CA ILE A 266 -1.75 -16.36 -15.76
C ILE A 266 -2.71 -17.38 -16.36
N HIS A 267 -2.62 -18.64 -15.94
CA HIS A 267 -3.49 -19.71 -16.43
C HIS A 267 -4.97 -19.40 -16.17
N ILE A 268 -5.33 -19.02 -14.94
CA ILE A 268 -6.72 -18.68 -14.59
C ILE A 268 -7.19 -17.45 -15.38
N SER A 269 -6.34 -16.42 -15.47
CA SER A 269 -6.69 -15.15 -16.10
C SER A 269 -6.89 -15.26 -17.62
N THR A 270 -6.25 -16.24 -18.25
CA THR A 270 -6.32 -16.47 -19.70
C THR A 270 -7.24 -17.63 -20.09
N LEU A 271 -7.84 -18.32 -19.12
CA LEU A 271 -8.64 -19.53 -19.35
C LEU A 271 -9.80 -19.28 -20.32
N ALA A 272 -10.58 -18.22 -20.08
CA ALA A 272 -11.76 -17.93 -20.88
C ALA A 272 -11.43 -17.70 -22.36
N MET A 273 -10.34 -16.96 -22.65
CA MET A 273 -9.87 -16.72 -24.02
C MET A 273 -9.33 -17.98 -24.71
N ARG A 274 -8.81 -18.94 -23.94
CA ARG A 274 -8.26 -20.20 -24.48
C ARG A 274 -9.34 -21.24 -24.75
N SER A 275 -10.42 -21.20 -24.00
CA SER A 275 -11.59 -22.06 -24.19
C SER A 275 -12.53 -21.53 -25.27
N ALA A 276 -12.29 -20.33 -25.79
CA ALA A 276 -13.08 -19.74 -26.86
C ALA A 276 -12.85 -20.49 -28.19
N PRO A 277 -13.90 -20.67 -29.03
CA PRO A 277 -13.76 -21.24 -30.35
C PRO A 277 -12.81 -20.41 -31.23
N PRO A 278 -12.01 -21.04 -32.11
CA PRO A 278 -11.07 -20.33 -32.97
C PRO A 278 -11.70 -19.45 -34.07
N ASP A 279 -13.02 -19.59 -34.31
CA ASP A 279 -13.72 -19.03 -35.48
C ASP A 279 -14.31 -17.62 -35.31
N GLY A 280 -13.99 -16.91 -34.23
CA GLY A 280 -14.35 -15.50 -34.13
C GLY A 280 -13.76 -14.86 -32.90
N GLN A 281 -13.22 -13.64 -33.05
CA GLN A 281 -13.04 -12.75 -31.92
C GLN A 281 -14.42 -12.50 -31.33
N ASP A 282 -14.78 -13.28 -30.31
CA ASP A 282 -16.02 -13.10 -29.59
C ASP A 282 -15.94 -11.73 -28.90
N GLU A 283 -16.45 -10.70 -29.58
CA GLU A 283 -16.42 -9.32 -29.12
C GLU A 283 -17.05 -9.20 -27.74
N GLU A 284 -18.03 -10.06 -27.43
CA GLU A 284 -18.67 -10.12 -26.13
C GLU A 284 -17.73 -10.69 -25.06
N LEU A 285 -16.97 -11.73 -25.38
CA LEU A 285 -15.93 -12.26 -24.49
C LEU A 285 -14.85 -11.21 -24.22
N ILE A 286 -14.37 -10.52 -25.25
CA ILE A 286 -13.36 -9.45 -25.13
C ILE A 286 -13.93 -8.30 -24.28
N ARG A 287 -15.19 -7.93 -24.50
CA ARG A 287 -15.89 -6.92 -23.70
C ARG A 287 -16.01 -7.34 -22.24
N LYS A 288 -16.43 -8.58 -21.96
CA LYS A 288 -16.50 -9.14 -20.61
C LYS A 288 -15.13 -9.11 -19.93
N GLN A 289 -14.08 -9.45 -20.67
CA GLN A 289 -12.71 -9.43 -20.19
C GLN A 289 -12.30 -8.00 -19.80
N ARG A 290 -12.51 -7.01 -20.66
CA ARG A 290 -12.23 -5.58 -20.36
C ARG A 290 -12.97 -5.06 -19.13
N CYS A 291 -14.16 -5.60 -18.84
CA CYS A 291 -14.96 -5.22 -17.67
C CYS A 291 -14.52 -5.87 -16.34
N LEU A 292 -13.50 -6.73 -16.33
CA LEU A 292 -12.99 -7.31 -15.09
C LEU A 292 -12.37 -6.25 -14.16
N PRO A 293 -12.40 -6.45 -12.83
CA PRO A 293 -11.86 -5.49 -11.87
C PRO A 293 -10.37 -5.17 -12.12
N LYS A 294 -9.94 -3.92 -11.92
CA LYS A 294 -8.53 -3.51 -12.12
C LYS A 294 -7.52 -4.39 -11.36
N ASN A 295 -7.88 -4.85 -10.16
CA ASN A 295 -7.01 -5.73 -9.36
C ASN A 295 -6.70 -7.06 -10.04
N HIS A 296 -7.60 -7.56 -10.91
CA HIS A 296 -7.33 -8.73 -11.75
C HIS A 296 -6.09 -8.48 -12.63
N TYR A 297 -6.08 -7.35 -13.33
CA TYR A 297 -5.00 -6.98 -14.25
C TYR A 297 -3.72 -6.58 -13.53
N ARG A 298 -3.81 -5.97 -12.34
CA ARG A 298 -2.64 -5.71 -11.49
C ARG A 298 -1.96 -7.02 -11.08
N CYS A 299 -2.74 -8.00 -10.61
CA CYS A 299 -2.23 -9.32 -10.23
C CYS A 299 -1.60 -10.05 -11.43
N LEU A 300 -2.28 -10.04 -12.58
CA LEU A 300 -1.76 -10.63 -13.83
C LEU A 300 -0.45 -9.96 -14.29
N ALA A 301 -0.40 -8.63 -14.25
CA ALA A 301 0.78 -7.88 -14.65
C ALA A 301 1.96 -8.18 -13.72
N PHE A 302 1.73 -8.18 -12.41
CA PHE A 302 2.75 -8.51 -11.43
C PHE A 302 3.29 -9.94 -11.63
N ALA A 303 2.42 -10.94 -11.78
CA ALA A 303 2.82 -12.32 -12.06
C ALA A 303 3.70 -12.43 -13.32
N THR A 304 3.32 -11.72 -14.39
CA THR A 304 4.07 -11.72 -15.66
C THR A 304 5.45 -11.07 -15.52
N ILE A 305 5.51 -9.92 -14.83
CA ILE A 305 6.77 -9.23 -14.54
C ILE A 305 7.69 -10.08 -13.67
N PHE A 306 7.14 -10.77 -12.67
CA PHE A 306 7.90 -11.67 -11.81
C PHE A 306 8.59 -12.77 -12.62
N LEU A 307 7.85 -13.42 -13.52
CA LEU A 307 8.40 -14.43 -14.43
C LEU A 307 9.46 -13.85 -15.37
N LEU A 308 9.23 -12.67 -15.95
CA LEU A 308 10.20 -11.98 -16.80
C LEU A 308 11.51 -11.71 -16.04
N LYS A 309 11.41 -11.17 -14.81
CA LYS A 309 12.57 -10.78 -14.02
C LYS A 309 13.40 -11.97 -13.55
N PHE A 310 12.78 -13.00 -12.98
CA PHE A 310 13.51 -14.05 -12.29
C PHE A 310 13.76 -15.33 -13.12
N PHE A 311 12.96 -15.59 -14.16
CA PHE A 311 12.98 -16.88 -14.87
C PHE A 311 13.25 -16.72 -16.37
N HIS A 312 12.66 -15.72 -17.03
CA HIS A 312 12.91 -15.52 -18.46
C HIS A 312 14.34 -15.02 -18.73
N ARG A 313 14.84 -14.12 -17.89
CA ARG A 313 16.19 -13.54 -17.99
C ARG A 313 17.29 -14.46 -17.44
N ARG A 314 16.95 -15.42 -16.59
CA ARG A 314 17.92 -16.33 -15.97
C ARG A 314 18.11 -17.55 -16.87
N GLY A 315 19.21 -17.61 -17.61
CA GLY A 315 19.55 -18.75 -18.48
C GLY A 315 19.85 -20.08 -17.76
N SER A 316 19.57 -20.18 -16.45
CA SER A 316 19.97 -21.30 -15.58
C SER A 316 18.93 -22.41 -15.45
N ASP A 317 17.71 -22.20 -15.94
CA ASP A 317 16.63 -23.18 -15.77
C ASP A 317 16.63 -24.25 -16.87
N ALA A 318 16.04 -25.41 -16.57
CA ALA A 318 15.84 -26.48 -17.53
C ALA A 318 15.09 -25.94 -18.78
N PRO A 319 15.40 -26.44 -19.99
CA PRO A 319 14.80 -25.91 -21.22
C PRO A 319 13.28 -26.01 -21.22
N GLU A 320 12.70 -27.05 -20.62
CA GLU A 320 11.26 -27.24 -20.49
C GLU A 320 10.61 -26.16 -19.59
N GLU A 321 11.23 -25.86 -18.44
CA GLU A 321 10.75 -24.83 -17.53
C GLU A 321 10.81 -23.44 -18.19
N ARG A 322 11.89 -23.14 -18.91
CA ARG A 322 12.01 -21.89 -19.68
C ARG A 322 10.94 -21.76 -20.75
N GLN A 323 10.65 -22.85 -21.48
CA GLN A 323 9.59 -22.85 -22.48
C GLN A 323 8.22 -22.65 -21.84
N ALA A 324 7.94 -23.31 -20.72
CA ALA A 324 6.69 -23.14 -19.99
C ALA A 324 6.51 -21.67 -19.55
N VAL A 325 7.54 -21.06 -18.99
CA VAL A 325 7.52 -19.63 -18.59
C VAL A 325 7.29 -18.72 -19.79
N ALA A 326 8.02 -18.92 -20.90
CA ALA A 326 7.86 -18.13 -22.12
C ALA A 326 6.43 -18.22 -22.70
N ASN A 327 5.84 -19.43 -22.69
CA ASN A 327 4.47 -19.64 -23.13
C ASN A 327 3.47 -18.83 -22.29
N HIS A 328 3.61 -18.85 -20.95
CA HIS A 328 2.72 -18.12 -20.06
C HIS A 328 2.89 -16.60 -20.20
N ILE A 329 4.12 -16.10 -20.34
CA ILE A 329 4.36 -14.67 -20.62
C ILE A 329 3.66 -14.25 -21.92
N SER A 330 3.78 -15.06 -22.98
CA SER A 330 3.10 -14.81 -24.26
C SER A 330 1.57 -14.80 -24.11
N MET A 331 1.00 -15.74 -23.35
CA MET A 331 -0.44 -15.78 -23.06
C MET A 331 -0.92 -14.49 -22.36
N ALA A 332 -0.20 -14.05 -21.32
CA ALA A 332 -0.53 -12.81 -20.62
C ALA A 332 -0.40 -11.59 -21.55
N GLN A 333 0.67 -11.50 -22.32
CA GLN A 333 0.88 -10.41 -23.27
C GLN A 333 -0.23 -10.34 -24.32
N ASN A 334 -0.64 -11.49 -24.88
CA ASN A 334 -1.72 -11.55 -25.86
C ASN A 334 -3.05 -11.09 -25.25
N LEU A 335 -3.34 -11.47 -24.00
CA LEU A 335 -4.54 -11.01 -23.29
C LEU A 335 -4.56 -9.47 -23.17
N PHE A 336 -3.46 -8.86 -22.74
CA PHE A 336 -3.33 -7.40 -22.67
C PHE A 336 -3.48 -6.73 -24.06
N LYS A 337 -2.89 -7.31 -25.11
CA LYS A 337 -3.01 -6.78 -26.48
C LYS A 337 -4.44 -6.85 -27.01
N ILE A 338 -5.17 -7.93 -26.73
CA ILE A 338 -6.57 -8.09 -27.16
C ILE A 338 -7.49 -7.12 -26.39
N CYS A 339 -7.22 -6.91 -25.10
CA CYS A 339 -7.99 -5.97 -24.29
C CYS A 339 -7.71 -4.51 -24.64
N ALA A 340 -6.55 -4.20 -25.23
CA ALA A 340 -6.23 -2.86 -25.68
C ALA A 340 -7.23 -2.34 -26.73
N THR A 341 -7.56 -1.08 -26.59
CA THR A 341 -8.44 -0.28 -27.46
C THR A 341 -7.68 0.90 -28.05
N GLU A 342 -6.78 1.50 -27.27
CA GLU A 342 -6.00 2.65 -27.67
C GLU A 342 -4.50 2.46 -27.45
N PRO A 343 -3.64 3.13 -28.24
CA PRO A 343 -2.19 3.01 -28.10
C PRO A 343 -1.63 3.42 -26.72
N LEU A 344 -2.37 4.24 -25.97
CA LEU A 344 -1.97 4.82 -24.68
C LEU A 344 -2.76 4.25 -23.49
N ASP A 345 -3.68 3.31 -23.70
CA ASP A 345 -4.41 2.72 -22.60
C ASP A 345 -3.52 1.85 -21.69
N GLU A 346 -4.04 1.56 -20.49
CA GLU A 346 -3.33 0.80 -19.46
C GLU A 346 -2.90 -0.60 -19.96
N TYR A 347 -3.73 -1.24 -20.78
CA TYR A 347 -3.45 -2.58 -21.31
C TYR A 347 -2.29 -2.59 -22.29
N ASN A 348 -2.30 -1.70 -23.27
CA ASN A 348 -1.25 -1.62 -24.28
C ASN A 348 0.07 -1.13 -23.67
N ARG A 349 0.02 -0.20 -22.72
CA ARG A 349 1.21 0.23 -21.95
C ARG A 349 1.84 -0.96 -21.24
N THR A 350 1.03 -1.82 -20.62
CA THR A 350 1.50 -3.04 -19.94
C THR A 350 2.11 -4.04 -20.93
N ALA A 351 1.43 -4.32 -22.04
CA ALA A 351 1.95 -5.21 -23.09
C ALA A 351 3.29 -4.74 -23.68
N LYS A 352 3.47 -3.42 -23.85
CA LYS A 352 4.74 -2.81 -24.29
C LYS A 352 5.85 -2.95 -23.26
N VAL A 353 5.54 -2.85 -21.97
CA VAL A 353 6.54 -3.13 -20.91
C VAL A 353 7.03 -4.56 -21.03
N PHE A 354 6.14 -5.55 -21.19
CA PHE A 354 6.55 -6.95 -21.35
C PHE A 354 7.42 -7.17 -22.58
N GLU A 355 7.08 -6.51 -23.69
CA GLU A 355 7.83 -6.61 -24.94
C GLU A 355 9.26 -6.08 -24.81
N VAL A 356 9.43 -4.92 -24.17
CA VAL A 356 10.75 -4.34 -23.92
C VAL A 356 11.54 -5.26 -23.00
N LEU A 357 10.95 -5.66 -21.87
CA LEU A 357 11.64 -6.47 -20.88
C LEU A 357 12.00 -7.88 -21.38
N GLY A 358 11.22 -8.44 -22.30
CA GLY A 358 11.49 -9.74 -22.94
C GLY A 358 12.59 -9.70 -24.01
N ARG A 359 12.92 -8.51 -24.53
CA ARG A 359 13.98 -8.33 -25.55
C ARG A 359 15.35 -7.97 -24.96
N GLU A 360 15.38 -7.50 -23.72
CA GLU A 360 16.62 -7.15 -23.02
C GLU A 360 17.50 -8.38 -22.78
N SER A 361 18.80 -8.24 -23.07
CA SER A 361 19.76 -9.32 -22.84
C SER A 361 20.04 -9.52 -21.33
N PRO A 362 20.26 -10.77 -20.87
CA PRO A 362 20.50 -11.10 -19.45
C PRO A 362 21.68 -10.39 -18.78
N LYS A 363 22.56 -9.74 -19.56
CA LYS A 363 23.82 -9.15 -19.08
C LYS A 363 23.69 -7.73 -18.54
N SER A 364 22.54 -7.08 -18.69
CA SER A 364 22.41 -5.64 -18.40
C SER A 364 21.97 -5.30 -16.98
N ILE A 365 21.31 -6.22 -16.24
CA ILE A 365 20.69 -5.91 -14.95
C ILE A 365 20.97 -7.08 -13.99
N GLU A 366 21.66 -6.82 -12.88
CA GLU A 366 21.77 -7.80 -11.80
C GLU A 366 20.38 -8.02 -11.17
N PRO A 367 19.81 -9.23 -11.18
CA PRO A 367 18.45 -9.49 -10.71
C PRO A 367 18.27 -9.27 -9.20
N SER A 368 19.36 -9.15 -8.44
CA SER A 368 19.40 -8.79 -7.02
C SER A 368 19.38 -7.28 -6.77
N ALA A 369 19.76 -6.46 -7.75
CA ALA A 369 19.67 -5.02 -7.64
C ALA A 369 18.22 -4.60 -7.90
N LEU A 370 17.51 -4.27 -6.82
CA LEU A 370 16.21 -3.61 -6.89
C LEU A 370 16.41 -2.17 -6.41
N ARG A 371 15.85 -1.20 -7.15
CA ARG A 371 15.84 0.21 -6.72
C ARG A 371 15.16 0.41 -5.35
N LEU A 372 14.18 -0.44 -5.04
CA LEU A 372 13.45 -0.45 -3.78
C LEU A 372 13.36 -1.88 -3.27
N THR A 373 13.64 -2.14 -2.00
CA THR A 373 13.56 -3.49 -1.40
C THR A 373 12.45 -3.63 -0.36
N HIS A 374 11.94 -2.51 0.17
CA HIS A 374 10.99 -2.47 1.28
C HIS A 374 9.51 -2.46 0.88
N ARG A 375 9.16 -2.52 -0.41
CA ARG A 375 7.76 -2.40 -0.90
C ARG A 375 7.17 -3.69 -1.45
N MET A 376 7.48 -4.83 -0.84
CA MET A 376 6.92 -6.15 -1.22
C MET A 376 7.07 -6.43 -2.74
N GLY A 377 6.03 -6.99 -3.38
CA GLY A 377 5.96 -7.17 -4.83
C GLY A 377 6.04 -5.89 -5.67
N VAL A 378 5.72 -4.72 -5.09
CA VAL A 378 5.71 -3.45 -5.82
C VAL A 378 7.11 -3.02 -6.19
N SER A 379 8.10 -3.31 -5.35
CA SER A 379 9.51 -3.16 -5.66
C SER A 379 9.90 -3.77 -7.01
N ILE A 380 9.40 -4.98 -7.28
CA ILE A 380 9.69 -5.72 -8.53
C ILE A 380 8.99 -5.07 -9.72
N VAL A 381 7.74 -4.66 -9.55
CA VAL A 381 6.94 -4.01 -10.61
C VAL A 381 7.52 -2.65 -10.97
N PHE A 382 7.83 -1.83 -9.96
CA PHE A 382 8.40 -0.50 -10.15
C PHE A 382 9.75 -0.58 -10.87
N ASP A 383 10.64 -1.45 -10.40
CA ASP A 383 11.93 -1.69 -11.04
C ASP A 383 11.77 -2.11 -12.51
N ALA A 384 10.83 -3.01 -12.80
CA ALA A 384 10.55 -3.45 -14.17
C ALA A 384 10.01 -2.32 -15.07
N VAL A 385 9.13 -1.47 -14.55
CA VAL A 385 8.62 -0.31 -15.29
C VAL A 385 9.72 0.71 -15.57
N SER A 386 10.57 0.96 -14.57
CA SER A 386 11.75 1.84 -14.67
C SER A 386 12.74 1.34 -15.70
N ASN A 387 13.16 0.07 -15.63
CA ASN A 387 14.04 -0.55 -16.61
C ASN A 387 13.46 -0.46 -18.03
N ALA A 388 12.17 -0.74 -18.20
CA ALA A 388 11.52 -0.61 -19.50
C ALA A 388 11.45 0.85 -19.98
N SER A 389 11.42 1.84 -19.07
CA SER A 389 11.49 3.26 -19.42
C SER A 389 12.89 3.63 -19.94
N GLU A 390 13.93 3.20 -19.22
CA GLU A 390 15.35 3.42 -19.59
C GLU A 390 15.68 2.79 -20.93
N ALA A 391 15.26 1.54 -21.16
CA ALA A 391 15.47 0.86 -22.44
C ALA A 391 14.74 1.53 -23.62
N ARG A 392 13.75 2.39 -23.34
CA ARG A 392 13.07 3.24 -24.34
C ARG A 392 13.63 4.66 -24.42
N GLY A 393 14.67 4.99 -23.65
CA GLY A 393 15.25 6.33 -23.57
C GLY A 393 14.34 7.37 -22.91
N LYS A 394 13.43 6.95 -22.02
CA LYS A 394 12.53 7.83 -21.28
C LYS A 394 13.06 8.10 -19.87
N PRO A 395 12.70 9.25 -19.25
CA PRO A 395 13.07 9.52 -17.87
C PRO A 395 12.44 8.50 -16.92
N VAL A 396 13.08 8.33 -15.77
CA VAL A 396 12.67 7.43 -14.68
C VAL A 396 12.45 8.26 -13.43
N GLU A 397 11.44 7.89 -12.64
CA GLU A 397 11.08 8.60 -11.40
C GLU A 397 12.11 8.42 -10.27
N ILE A 398 12.80 7.27 -10.20
CA ILE A 398 13.84 6.98 -9.19
C ILE A 398 15.02 6.29 -9.87
N ARG A 399 16.23 6.86 -9.75
CA ARG A 399 17.44 6.27 -10.34
C ARG A 399 18.01 5.14 -9.47
N GLU A 400 18.85 4.27 -10.04
CA GLU A 400 19.45 3.10 -9.35
C GLU A 400 20.25 3.40 -8.08
N ASN A 401 20.50 4.69 -7.76
CA ASN A 401 21.25 5.14 -6.59
C ASN A 401 20.44 6.09 -5.66
N GLU A 402 19.17 6.32 -5.94
CA GLU A 402 18.27 7.13 -5.10
C GLU A 402 17.40 6.18 -4.27
N THR A 403 17.96 5.64 -3.18
CA THR A 403 17.12 5.07 -2.12
C THR A 403 16.42 6.23 -1.43
N ILE A 404 15.09 6.21 -1.39
CA ILE A 404 14.32 6.97 -0.40
C ILE A 404 14.71 6.37 0.95
N GLN A 405 15.75 6.93 1.58
CA GLN A 405 16.03 6.69 2.98
C GLN A 405 14.98 7.47 3.76
N ASP A 406 14.20 6.77 4.59
CA ASP A 406 13.55 7.43 5.72
C ASP A 406 14.67 8.04 6.56
N ASP A 407 14.58 9.34 6.79
CA ASP A 407 15.59 10.18 7.44
C ASP A 407 15.71 9.82 8.94
N ASP A 408 16.35 8.68 9.23
CA ASP A 408 16.77 8.29 10.58
C ASP A 408 18.25 8.68 10.75
N GLY A 409 18.49 9.97 10.98
CA GLY A 409 19.78 10.53 11.36
C GLY A 409 19.61 11.57 12.49
N PRO A 410 20.42 11.54 13.57
CA PRO A 410 20.22 12.40 14.73
C PRO A 410 20.74 13.82 14.44
N GLY A 411 19.83 14.77 14.24
CA GLY A 411 20.17 16.15 13.88
C GLY A 411 19.48 17.20 14.76
N ASP A 412 20.09 17.48 15.90
CA ASP A 412 20.01 18.71 16.70
C ASP A 412 18.67 19.48 16.80
N SER A 413 18.02 19.29 17.93
CA SER A 413 17.12 20.25 18.57
C SER A 413 17.72 21.66 18.59
N ARG A 414 17.13 22.59 17.85
CA ARG A 414 17.18 24.02 18.20
C ARG A 414 15.78 24.53 18.49
N VAL A 415 15.49 24.46 19.78
CA VAL A 415 14.47 25.21 20.51
C VAL A 415 14.49 26.67 20.07
N HIS A 416 13.41 27.14 19.47
CA HIS A 416 13.03 28.55 19.52
C HIS A 416 11.73 28.66 20.33
N GLU A 417 11.91 28.79 21.65
CA GLU A 417 10.91 29.39 22.53
C GLU A 417 10.62 30.82 22.06
N ARG A 418 9.34 31.14 21.87
CA ARG A 418 8.87 32.51 22.05
C ARG A 418 7.57 32.50 22.86
N PRO A 419 7.52 33.22 23.99
CA PRO A 419 6.38 33.25 24.89
C PRO A 419 5.39 34.32 24.45
N LEU A 420 4.08 34.10 24.65
CA LEU A 420 3.09 35.16 24.86
C LEU A 420 1.86 34.61 25.62
N ASN A 421 1.83 34.90 26.92
CA ASN A 421 0.65 35.04 27.78
C ASN A 421 -0.34 36.05 27.13
N GLN A 422 -1.68 36.07 27.26
CA GLN A 422 -2.68 35.42 28.14
C GLN A 422 -4.12 35.77 27.59
N PRO A 423 -5.25 35.43 28.26
CA PRO A 423 -6.35 34.65 27.69
C PRO A 423 -7.54 35.46 27.15
N VAL A 424 -8.41 34.79 26.38
CA VAL A 424 -9.81 35.18 26.22
C VAL A 424 -10.66 33.96 26.54
N GLU A 425 -11.38 34.03 27.65
CA GLU A 425 -12.43 33.09 28.05
C GLU A 425 -13.62 33.22 27.09
N LEU A 426 -14.03 32.09 26.51
CA LEU A 426 -15.39 31.87 26.03
C LEU A 426 -15.73 30.38 26.15
N ASP A 427 -16.80 30.12 26.89
CA ASP A 427 -17.28 28.81 27.36
C ASP A 427 -17.31 27.72 26.27
N GLN A 428 -16.69 26.58 26.60
CA GLN A 428 -16.87 25.30 25.92
C GLN A 428 -18.20 24.66 26.31
N PRO A 429 -18.90 23.96 25.40
CA PRO A 429 -19.53 22.71 25.77
C PRO A 429 -18.44 21.62 25.84
N ASP A 430 -18.25 21.05 27.03
CA ASP A 430 -17.39 19.90 27.31
C ASP A 430 -17.70 18.72 26.36
N THR A 431 -16.95 18.59 25.27
CA THR A 431 -16.75 17.33 24.55
C THR A 431 -15.26 17.02 24.54
N SER A 432 -14.82 16.52 25.70
CA SER A 432 -13.54 15.91 26.05
C SER A 432 -12.65 15.47 24.88
N THR A 433 -11.77 16.36 24.44
CA THR A 433 -10.58 16.02 23.63
C THR A 433 -9.62 15.08 24.39
N GLU A 434 -9.66 15.07 25.72
CA GLU A 434 -8.94 14.07 26.54
C GLU A 434 -9.54 12.66 26.45
N PHE A 435 -10.87 12.52 26.31
CA PHE A 435 -11.48 11.23 26.04
C PHE A 435 -11.00 10.71 24.69
N LEU A 436 -10.96 11.54 23.65
CA LEU A 436 -10.45 11.14 22.33
C LEU A 436 -8.96 10.74 22.40
N LYS A 437 -8.12 11.44 23.18
CA LYS A 437 -6.73 11.04 23.39
C LYS A 437 -6.58 9.70 24.14
N GLY A 438 -7.41 9.42 25.15
CA GLY A 438 -7.43 8.12 25.85
C GLY A 438 -8.21 7.00 25.15
N PHE A 439 -9.07 7.35 24.19
CA PHE A 439 -9.89 6.42 23.41
C PHE A 439 -9.13 5.84 22.20
N TRP A 440 -8.09 6.55 21.75
CA TRP A 440 -7.21 6.16 20.65
C TRP A 440 -5.78 5.83 21.09
N ASN A 441 -5.35 6.22 22.30
CA ASN A 441 -4.17 5.68 22.99
C ASN A 441 -4.59 4.79 24.17
N ASP A 442 -4.50 3.47 24.07
CA ASP A 442 -4.65 2.55 25.21
C ASP A 442 -3.75 1.29 25.00
N PRO A 443 -3.37 0.51 26.02
CA PRO A 443 -2.32 0.75 27.01
C PRO A 443 -1.06 -0.13 26.78
N TYR A 444 -0.78 -0.54 25.55
CA TYR A 444 0.35 -1.44 25.26
C TYR A 444 1.63 -0.75 24.77
N MET A 445 1.58 0.53 24.39
CA MET A 445 2.82 1.29 24.09
C MET A 445 3.63 1.62 25.36
N SER A 446 3.00 1.63 26.54
CA SER A 446 3.70 1.71 27.83
C SER A 446 4.30 0.39 28.30
N LEU A 447 4.02 -0.73 27.61
CA LEU A 447 4.64 -2.03 27.89
C LEU A 447 5.91 -2.29 27.05
N LEU A 448 6.25 -1.38 26.13
CA LEU A 448 7.45 -1.46 25.29
C LEU A 448 8.47 -0.35 25.58
N SER A 449 8.22 0.53 26.54
CA SER A 449 9.27 1.36 27.14
C SER A 449 10.10 0.49 28.09
N PHE A 450 11.12 -0.16 27.55
CA PHE A 450 12.24 -0.60 28.39
C PHE A 450 12.93 0.65 28.92
N ASP A 451 12.56 1.07 30.12
CA ASP A 451 13.43 1.97 30.87
C ASP A 451 14.72 1.20 31.20
N PRO A 452 15.89 1.73 30.86
CA PRO A 452 17.15 1.14 31.28
C PRO A 452 17.25 1.32 32.79
N THR A 453 17.02 0.24 33.54
CA THR A 453 17.39 0.16 34.95
C THR A 453 18.86 0.56 35.12
N PRO A 454 19.20 1.57 35.94
CA PRO A 454 20.55 1.71 36.44
C PRO A 454 20.78 0.62 37.48
N LEU A 455 21.80 -0.20 37.23
CA LEU A 455 22.48 -0.98 38.26
C LEU A 455 23.19 -0.02 39.24
N GLU A 456 23.32 -0.48 40.49
CA GLU A 456 23.92 0.14 41.68
C GLU A 456 22.92 0.95 42.53
N SER A 457 22.68 0.70 43.83
CA SER A 457 23.47 0.02 44.87
C SER A 457 22.59 -0.54 46.00
N GLU A 458 22.85 -1.78 46.37
CA GLU A 458 22.99 -2.32 47.74
C GLU A 458 22.43 -1.58 48.99
N TYR A 459 21.70 -2.40 49.79
CA TYR A 459 21.63 -2.49 51.26
C TYR A 459 20.68 -1.61 52.11
N GLN A 460 20.01 -2.33 53.04
CA GLN A 460 19.42 -1.92 54.33
C GLN A 460 18.09 -1.13 54.28
N ASP A 461 17.03 -1.46 55.01
CA ASP A 461 16.87 -2.27 56.22
C ASP A 461 15.40 -2.65 56.45
N SER A 462 15.19 -3.77 57.13
CA SER A 462 14.09 -4.05 58.07
C SER A 462 12.62 -4.13 57.58
N TRP A 463 12.12 -5.38 57.52
CA TRP A 463 10.79 -5.79 58.01
C TRP A 463 10.61 -5.43 59.52
N PRO A 464 9.44 -5.56 60.22
CA PRO A 464 8.20 -6.27 59.86
C PRO A 464 6.84 -5.65 60.35
N SER A 465 5.76 -6.39 60.04
CA SER A 465 4.47 -6.55 60.78
C SER A 465 3.44 -5.40 60.67
N PHE A 466 2.18 -5.61 60.30
CA PHE A 466 1.23 -6.70 60.61
C PHE A 466 0.35 -7.10 59.42
#